data_AF-A0A6H1NZQ0-F1
#
_entry.id   AF-A0A6H1NZQ0-F1
#
_cell.length_a   1.000
_cell.length_b   1.000
_cell.length_c   1.000
_cell.angle_alpha   90.00
_cell.angle_beta   90.00
_cell.angle_gamma   90.00
#
_symmetry.space_group_name_H-M   'P 1'
#
loop_
_entity.id
_entity.type
_entity.pdbx_description
1 polymer ?
#
loop_
_entity_poly.entity_id
_entity_poly.type
_entity_poly.pdbx_seq_one_letter_code
_entity_poly.pdbx_strand_id
1 'polypeptide(L)'
;MYTQTSTEFLPSVLRTFALSLAIAFLGTMAGVFVPSSLFMPLAILEFVMLMVAFFFRRKKAISYSFLYIFTFISGITLYPIVAYYLATAGANVVVMAFASTTVVFTGVAIYATKSKQNFSFLGGFLLAALLALVAISIFNIFLPLGSTGMLAYSFIGVLVFSGYVLFDFSRMKHYGVRPEEVPLMALNLYLDFINLFVSILRILGILSSKD
;
A
#
# COMPACT_ATOMS: atom_id res chain seq x y z
N MET A 1 -16.47 -7.48 -33.32
CA MET A 1 -16.58 -6.20 -32.60
C MET A 1 -15.25 -5.98 -31.90
N TYR A 2 -14.38 -5.13 -32.45
CA TYR A 2 -13.05 -4.88 -31.89
C TYR A 2 -13.22 -4.01 -30.64
N THR A 3 -13.21 -4.62 -29.45
CA THR A 3 -13.24 -3.91 -28.18
C THR A 3 -11.96 -3.08 -28.10
N GLN A 4 -12.07 -1.78 -28.35
CA GLN A 4 -10.95 -0.84 -28.24
C GLN A 4 -10.41 -0.94 -26.82
N THR A 5 -9.24 -1.57 -26.70
CA THR A 5 -8.48 -1.66 -25.44
C THR A 5 -7.68 -0.36 -25.31
N SER A 6 -8.39 0.76 -25.26
CA SER A 6 -7.80 2.08 -25.11
C SER A 6 -7.60 2.36 -23.61
N THR A 7 -6.57 3.11 -23.29
CA THR A 7 -6.24 3.65 -21.95
C THR A 7 -7.34 4.51 -21.31
N GLU A 8 -8.57 4.49 -21.83
CA GLU A 8 -9.72 5.32 -21.48
C GLU A 8 -10.15 5.16 -20.01
N PHE A 9 -9.89 4.01 -19.40
CA PHE A 9 -10.27 3.75 -18.00
C PHE A 9 -9.19 4.08 -16.97
N LEU A 10 -7.97 4.49 -17.38
CA LEU A 10 -6.93 4.91 -16.43
C LEU A 10 -7.38 6.08 -15.53
N PRO A 11 -8.01 7.16 -16.05
CA PRO A 11 -8.58 8.21 -15.20
C PRO A 11 -9.63 7.69 -14.22
N SER A 12 -10.44 6.70 -14.62
CA SER A 12 -11.44 6.08 -13.75
C SER A 12 -10.77 5.33 -12.59
N VAL A 13 -9.71 4.55 -12.87
CA VAL A 13 -8.91 3.89 -11.83
C VAL A 13 -8.34 4.92 -10.85
N LEU A 14 -7.77 6.01 -11.34
CA LEU A 14 -7.18 7.06 -10.49
C LEU A 14 -8.22 7.75 -9.60
N ARG A 15 -9.41 8.05 -10.14
CA ARG A 15 -10.52 8.62 -9.35
C ARG A 15 -10.99 7.64 -8.28
N THR A 16 -11.17 6.37 -8.64
CA THR A 16 -11.58 5.33 -7.71
C THR A 16 -10.52 5.11 -6.62
N PHE A 17 -9.24 5.11 -6.97
CA PHE A 17 -8.12 5.06 -6.02
C PHE A 17 -8.11 6.28 -5.07
N ALA A 18 -8.29 7.49 -5.59
CA ALA A 18 -8.34 8.69 -4.76
C ALA A 18 -9.53 8.66 -3.78
N LEU A 19 -10.71 8.20 -4.23
CA LEU A 19 -11.87 7.98 -3.37
C LEU A 19 -11.58 6.92 -2.30
N SER A 20 -10.93 5.82 -2.65
CA SER A 20 -10.49 4.80 -1.70
C SER A 20 -9.54 5.34 -0.63
N LEU A 21 -8.60 6.23 -0.99
CA LEU A 21 -7.76 6.92 -0.01
C LEU A 21 -8.57 7.84 0.92
N ALA A 22 -9.52 8.60 0.38
CA ALA A 22 -10.40 9.45 1.19
C ALA A 22 -11.25 8.63 2.16
N ILE A 23 -11.81 7.50 1.71
CA ILE A 23 -12.58 6.58 2.54
C ILE A 23 -11.69 5.94 3.62
N ALA A 24 -10.47 5.55 3.29
CA ALA A 24 -9.52 5.04 4.27
C ALA A 24 -9.11 6.10 5.30
N PHE A 25 -9.00 7.37 4.90
CA PHE A 25 -8.78 8.46 5.83
C PHE A 25 -9.94 8.61 6.82
N LEU A 26 -11.19 8.58 6.32
CA LEU A 26 -12.38 8.55 7.19
C LEU A 26 -12.38 7.32 8.13
N GLY A 27 -11.98 6.15 7.62
CA GLY A 27 -11.80 4.95 8.44
C GLY A 27 -10.74 5.14 9.53
N THR A 28 -9.62 5.79 9.21
CA THR A 28 -8.55 6.09 10.18
C THR A 28 -9.05 7.02 11.28
N MET A 29 -9.86 8.03 10.94
CA MET A 29 -10.51 8.91 11.92
C MET A 29 -11.52 8.16 12.79
N ALA A 30 -12.31 7.27 12.20
CA ALA A 30 -13.20 6.39 12.96
C ALA A 30 -12.42 5.42 13.88
N GLY A 31 -11.20 5.04 13.50
CA GLY A 31 -10.29 4.21 14.29
C GLY A 31 -9.94 4.80 15.66
N VAL A 32 -10.02 6.13 15.83
CA VAL A 32 -9.81 6.80 17.12
C VAL A 32 -10.77 6.30 18.20
N PHE A 33 -11.99 5.90 17.82
CA PHE A 33 -13.01 5.41 18.74
C PHE A 33 -12.90 3.92 19.05
N VAL A 34 -11.99 3.20 18.39
CA VAL A 34 -11.79 1.76 18.63
C VAL A 34 -10.96 1.59 19.92
N PRO A 35 -11.43 0.78 20.89
CA PRO A 35 -10.70 0.52 22.12
C PRO A 35 -9.29 -0.04 21.85
N SER A 36 -8.30 0.43 22.61
CA SER A 36 -6.92 -0.05 22.50
C SER A 36 -6.76 -1.54 22.80
N SER A 37 -7.70 -2.15 23.52
CA SER A 37 -7.75 -3.60 23.75
C SER A 37 -8.00 -4.41 22.47
N LEU A 38 -8.56 -3.79 21.42
CA LEU A 38 -8.76 -4.41 20.11
C LEU A 38 -7.61 -4.14 19.15
N PHE A 39 -6.62 -3.34 19.56
CA PHE A 39 -5.41 -3.12 18.77
C PHE A 39 -4.50 -4.33 18.93
N MET A 40 -4.61 -5.27 17.99
CA MET A 40 -3.62 -6.34 17.86
C MET A 40 -2.20 -5.74 17.79
N PRO A 41 -1.16 -6.45 18.24
CA PRO A 41 0.22 -6.02 18.08
C PRO A 41 0.52 -5.56 16.65
N LEU A 42 1.28 -4.46 16.51
CA LEU A 42 1.59 -3.83 15.22
C LEU A 42 2.15 -4.81 14.18
N ALA A 43 2.98 -5.77 14.60
CA ALA A 43 3.52 -6.80 13.72
C ALA A 43 2.43 -7.68 13.08
N ILE A 44 1.37 -8.01 13.82
CA ILE A 44 0.24 -8.80 13.30
C ILE A 44 -0.56 -7.97 12.29
N LEU A 45 -0.76 -6.69 12.59
CA LEU A 45 -1.49 -5.78 11.72
C LEU A 45 -0.79 -5.56 10.38
N GLU A 46 0.52 -5.40 10.41
CA GLU A 46 1.35 -5.33 9.22
C GLU A 46 1.32 -6.64 8.42
N PHE A 47 1.43 -7.79 9.08
CA PHE A 47 1.29 -9.10 8.43
C PHE A 47 -0.07 -9.23 7.71
N VAL A 48 -1.16 -8.82 8.36
CA VAL A 48 -2.50 -8.81 7.75
C VAL A 48 -2.54 -7.94 6.51
N MET A 49 -1.96 -6.73 6.55
CA MET A 49 -1.91 -5.83 5.39
C MET A 49 -1.16 -6.43 4.20
N LEU A 50 -0.03 -7.11 4.45
CA LEU A 50 0.72 -7.83 3.40
C LEU A 50 -0.07 -9.02 2.85
N MET A 51 -0.77 -9.75 3.72
CA MET A 51 -1.60 -10.88 3.32
C MET A 51 -2.77 -10.47 2.45
N VAL A 52 -3.44 -9.38 2.80
CA VAL A 52 -4.45 -8.76 1.95
C VAL A 52 -3.83 -8.40 0.60
N ALA A 53 -2.69 -7.71 0.59
CA ALA A 53 -2.04 -7.31 -0.65
C ALA A 53 -1.74 -8.51 -1.56
N PHE A 54 -1.21 -9.59 -0.98
CA PHE A 54 -0.95 -10.83 -1.69
C PHE A 54 -2.23 -11.51 -2.21
N PHE A 55 -3.29 -11.57 -1.41
CA PHE A 55 -4.53 -12.26 -1.79
C PHE A 55 -5.27 -11.56 -2.92
N PHE A 56 -5.42 -10.23 -2.84
CA PHE A 56 -6.19 -9.46 -3.82
C PHE A 56 -5.48 -9.32 -5.16
N ARG A 57 -4.14 -9.30 -5.18
CA ARG A 57 -3.36 -9.29 -6.42
C ARG A 57 -3.58 -10.50 -7.33
N ARG A 58 -4.11 -11.62 -6.80
CA ARG A 58 -4.42 -12.84 -7.56
C ARG A 58 -5.86 -12.92 -8.07
N LYS A 59 -6.72 -11.96 -7.73
CA LYS A 59 -8.13 -11.95 -8.18
C LYS A 59 -8.24 -11.45 -9.62
N LYS A 60 -9.32 -11.85 -10.31
CA LYS A 60 -9.63 -11.40 -11.68
C LYS A 60 -10.42 -10.09 -11.70
N ALA A 61 -11.37 -9.91 -10.79
CA ALA A 61 -12.18 -8.70 -10.62
C ALA A 61 -12.79 -8.66 -9.20
N ILE A 62 -13.20 -7.48 -8.74
CA ILE A 62 -13.93 -7.25 -7.48
C ILE A 62 -15.01 -6.18 -7.70
N SER A 63 -15.99 -6.09 -6.81
CA SER A 63 -17.03 -5.04 -6.86
C SER A 63 -16.56 -3.73 -6.24
N TYR A 64 -17.16 -2.60 -6.67
CA TYR A 64 -16.94 -1.28 -6.04
C TYR A 64 -17.34 -1.26 -4.56
N SER A 65 -18.46 -1.91 -4.21
CA SER A 65 -18.91 -2.00 -2.81
C SER A 65 -17.87 -2.70 -1.94
N PHE A 66 -17.30 -3.80 -2.45
CA PHE A 66 -16.23 -4.50 -1.75
C PHE A 66 -15.01 -3.58 -1.56
N LEU A 67 -14.56 -2.89 -2.62
CA LEU A 67 -13.43 -1.97 -2.55
C LEU A 67 -13.62 -0.91 -1.45
N TYR A 68 -14.78 -0.23 -1.43
CA TYR A 68 -14.99 0.87 -0.50
C TYR A 68 -15.13 0.40 0.95
N ILE A 69 -15.89 -0.67 1.19
CA ILE A 69 -15.97 -1.31 2.52
C ILE A 69 -14.57 -1.75 2.97
N PHE A 70 -13.82 -2.39 2.07
CA PHE A 70 -12.46 -2.83 2.34
C PHE A 70 -11.57 -1.65 2.73
N THR A 71 -11.56 -0.56 1.96
CA THR A 71 -10.70 0.61 2.24
C THR A 71 -11.08 1.33 3.53
N PHE A 72 -12.37 1.34 3.88
CA PHE A 72 -12.84 1.91 5.15
C PHE A 72 -12.34 1.09 6.35
N ILE A 73 -12.54 -0.23 6.31
CA ILE A 73 -12.05 -1.15 7.35
C ILE A 73 -10.52 -1.09 7.42
N SER A 74 -9.84 -1.10 6.27
CA SER A 74 -8.40 -0.99 6.19
C SER A 74 -7.87 0.32 6.80
N GLY A 75 -8.63 1.41 6.69
CA GLY A 75 -8.35 2.68 7.36
C GLY A 75 -8.46 2.58 8.88
N ILE A 76 -9.54 1.97 9.39
CA ILE A 76 -9.71 1.70 10.83
C ILE A 76 -8.53 0.87 11.36
N THR A 77 -8.14 -0.17 10.62
CA THR A 77 -7.02 -1.02 10.99
C THR A 77 -5.66 -0.35 10.80
N LEU A 78 -5.54 0.73 10.04
CA LEU A 78 -4.29 1.49 9.92
C LEU A 78 -4.04 2.41 11.13
N TYR A 79 -5.12 2.85 11.79
CA TYR A 79 -5.06 3.79 12.91
C TYR A 79 -4.08 3.39 14.03
N PRO A 80 -4.02 2.13 14.52
CA PRO A 80 -3.09 1.76 15.59
C PRO A 80 -1.61 1.96 15.22
N ILE A 81 -1.25 1.72 13.95
CA ILE A 81 0.11 1.97 13.45
C ILE A 81 0.39 3.47 13.48
N VAL A 82 -0.54 4.29 12.98
CA VAL A 82 -0.41 5.75 12.98
C VAL A 82 -0.35 6.30 14.40
N ALA A 83 -1.22 5.83 15.30
CA ALA A 83 -1.27 6.26 16.70
C ALA A 83 0.02 5.92 17.45
N TYR A 84 0.62 4.75 17.19
CA TYR A 84 1.90 4.37 17.76
C TYR A 84 3.01 5.34 17.36
N TYR A 85 3.18 5.63 16.07
CA TYR A 85 4.21 6.57 15.61
C TYR A 85 3.92 8.02 15.97
N LEU A 86 2.65 8.40 16.10
CA LEU A 86 2.24 9.70 16.62
C LEU A 86 2.65 9.87 18.09
N ALA A 87 2.48 8.83 18.91
CA ALA A 87 2.85 8.84 20.32
C ALA A 87 4.38 8.76 20.56
N THR A 88 5.11 8.03 19.71
CA THR A 88 6.54 7.76 19.90
C THR A 88 7.46 8.74 19.17
N ALA A 89 7.04 9.28 18.02
CA ALA A 89 7.87 10.13 17.17
C ALA A 89 7.20 11.48 16.81
N GLY A 90 5.97 11.71 17.27
CA GLY A 90 5.23 12.95 17.09
C GLY A 90 4.45 13.05 15.77
N ALA A 91 3.51 13.99 15.73
CA ALA A 91 2.62 14.18 14.58
C ALA A 91 3.36 14.57 13.28
N ASN A 92 4.49 15.29 13.39
CA ASN A 92 5.30 15.70 12.25
C ASN A 92 5.80 14.50 11.43
N VAL A 93 6.17 13.40 12.09
CA VAL A 93 6.67 12.19 11.41
C VAL A 93 5.58 11.55 10.54
N VAL A 94 4.33 11.52 11.03
CA VAL A 94 3.20 10.99 10.26
C VAL A 94 2.93 11.82 9.01
N VAL A 95 2.95 13.15 9.14
CA VAL A 95 2.74 14.08 8.01
C VAL A 95 3.88 13.95 6.99
N MET A 96 5.14 13.91 7.45
CA MET A 96 6.30 13.71 6.57
C MET A 96 6.25 12.37 5.85
N ALA A 97 5.83 11.30 6.52
CA ALA A 97 5.70 9.98 5.92
C ALA A 97 4.64 9.97 4.81
N PHE A 98 3.48 10.58 5.05
CA PHE A 98 2.42 10.69 4.04
C PHE A 98 2.84 11.56 2.85
N ALA A 99 3.49 12.69 3.11
CA ALA A 99 4.02 13.57 2.07
C ALA A 99 5.07 12.85 1.22
N SER A 100 6.03 12.17 1.86
CA SER A 100 7.07 11.40 1.18
C SER A 100 6.49 10.26 0.35
N THR A 101 5.49 9.55 0.89
CA THR A 101 4.76 8.49 0.15
C THR A 101 4.10 9.07 -1.09
N THR A 102 3.42 10.22 -0.95
CA THR A 102 2.74 10.88 -2.07
C THR A 102 3.74 11.28 -3.16
N VAL A 103 4.89 11.85 -2.78
CA VAL A 103 5.97 12.22 -3.72
C VAL A 103 6.53 10.98 -4.43
N VAL A 104 6.89 9.93 -3.69
CA VAL A 104 7.44 8.70 -4.28
C VAL A 104 6.43 8.03 -5.19
N PHE A 105 5.20 7.81 -4.71
CA PHE A 105 4.13 7.18 -5.48
C PHE A 105 3.85 7.96 -6.77
N THR A 106 3.71 9.28 -6.67
CA THR A 106 3.42 10.14 -7.83
C THR A 106 4.60 10.18 -8.80
N GLY A 107 5.83 10.29 -8.29
CA GLY A 107 7.04 10.27 -9.11
C GLY A 107 7.17 8.97 -9.91
N VAL A 108 6.97 7.82 -9.26
CA VAL A 108 7.00 6.51 -9.90
C VAL A 108 5.83 6.34 -10.88
N ALA A 109 4.62 6.76 -10.53
CA ALA A 109 3.46 6.71 -11.41
C ALA A 109 3.64 7.55 -12.68
N ILE A 110 4.16 8.77 -12.56
CA ILE A 110 4.50 9.63 -13.70
C ILE A 110 5.57 8.96 -14.57
N TYR A 111 6.62 8.43 -13.95
CA TYR A 111 7.66 7.72 -14.68
C TYR A 111 7.11 6.51 -15.45
N ALA A 112 6.31 5.67 -14.81
CA ALA A 112 5.67 4.50 -15.42
C ALA A 112 4.75 4.87 -16.59
N THR A 113 3.97 5.94 -16.44
CA THR A 113 3.03 6.40 -17.47
C THR A 113 3.73 7.11 -18.64
N LYS A 114 4.89 7.74 -18.42
CA LYS A 114 5.68 8.40 -19.48
C LYS A 114 6.69 7.47 -20.16
N SER A 115 7.24 6.49 -19.45
CA SER A 115 8.26 5.58 -19.97
C SER A 115 7.77 4.73 -21.13
N LYS A 116 8.59 4.54 -22.16
CA LYS A 116 8.30 3.63 -23.28
C LYS A 116 8.59 2.16 -22.95
N GLN A 117 9.30 1.91 -21.85
CA GLN A 117 9.63 0.55 -21.43
C GLN A 117 8.42 -0.10 -20.77
N ASN A 118 8.22 -1.39 -21.08
CA ASN A 118 7.20 -2.20 -20.42
C ASN A 118 7.81 -2.90 -19.21
N PHE A 119 7.41 -2.49 -18.01
CA PHE A 119 7.85 -3.06 -16.73
C PHE A 119 7.02 -4.25 -16.25
N SER A 120 6.12 -4.79 -17.07
CA SER A 120 5.29 -5.93 -16.67
C SER A 120 6.06 -7.24 -16.49
N PHE A 121 7.33 -7.32 -16.90
CA PHE A 121 8.20 -8.45 -16.58
C PHE A 121 8.52 -8.54 -15.07
N LEU A 122 8.36 -7.45 -14.31
CA LEU A 122 8.65 -7.42 -12.87
C LEU A 122 7.67 -8.26 -12.03
N GLY A 123 6.52 -8.67 -12.58
CA GLY A 123 5.45 -9.29 -11.81
C GLY A 123 5.88 -10.53 -11.01
N GLY A 124 6.66 -11.43 -11.60
CA GLY A 124 7.17 -12.63 -10.91
C GLY A 124 8.15 -12.29 -9.79
N PHE A 125 9.06 -11.35 -10.04
CA PHE A 125 10.04 -10.89 -9.05
C PHE A 125 9.35 -10.19 -7.87
N LEU A 126 8.40 -9.28 -8.14
CA LEU A 126 7.67 -8.55 -7.12
C LEU A 126 6.81 -9.50 -6.27
N LEU A 127 6.19 -10.52 -6.87
CA LEU A 127 5.46 -11.53 -6.13
C LEU A 127 6.36 -12.32 -5.17
N ALA A 128 7.56 -12.72 -5.63
CA ALA A 128 8.54 -13.40 -4.78
C ALA A 128 9.01 -12.48 -3.64
N ALA A 129 9.27 -11.21 -3.93
CA ALA A 129 9.66 -10.23 -2.91
C ALA A 129 8.56 -9.97 -1.88
N LEU A 130 7.30 -9.88 -2.32
CA LEU A 130 6.15 -9.78 -1.42
C LEU A 130 6.02 -11.01 -0.52
N LEU A 131 6.21 -12.22 -1.07
CA LEU A 131 6.23 -13.45 -0.28
C LEU A 131 7.36 -13.46 0.75
N ALA A 132 8.54 -12.92 0.40
CA ALA A 132 9.64 -12.76 1.35
C ALA A 132 9.28 -11.79 2.48
N LEU A 133 8.67 -10.64 2.16
CA LEU A 133 8.20 -9.68 3.18
C LEU A 133 7.16 -10.33 4.12
N VAL A 134 6.21 -11.08 3.56
CA VAL A 134 5.22 -11.85 4.33
C VAL A 134 5.94 -12.83 5.26
N ALA A 135 6.86 -13.64 4.75
CA ALA A 135 7.58 -14.62 5.57
C ALA A 135 8.34 -13.93 6.72
N ILE A 136 9.04 -12.83 6.44
CA ILE A 136 9.77 -12.06 7.46
C ILE A 136 8.81 -11.48 8.50
N SER A 137 7.64 -10.98 8.09
CA SER A 137 6.65 -10.46 9.04
C SER A 137 6.09 -11.56 9.96
N ILE A 138 5.94 -12.80 9.48
CA ILE A 138 5.60 -13.95 10.33
C ILE A 138 6.72 -14.23 11.33
N PHE A 139 7.99 -14.28 10.87
CA PHE A 139 9.12 -14.47 11.77
C PHE A 139 9.20 -13.39 12.84
N ASN A 140 8.91 -12.14 12.49
CA ASN A 140 8.91 -11.00 13.40
C ASN A 140 7.86 -11.10 14.52
N ILE A 141 6.78 -11.87 14.34
CA ILE A 141 5.78 -12.11 15.41
C ILE A 141 6.37 -13.00 16.52
N PHE A 142 7.17 -14.01 16.16
CA PHE A 142 7.75 -14.95 17.12
C PHE A 142 9.14 -14.51 17.63
N LEU A 143 9.91 -13.86 16.76
CA LEU A 143 11.26 -13.37 17.01
C LEU A 143 11.35 -11.90 16.57
N PRO A 144 10.97 -10.96 17.46
CA PRO A 144 10.96 -9.54 17.13
C PRO A 144 12.32 -9.05 16.66
N LEU A 145 12.34 -8.42 15.49
CA LEU A 145 13.52 -7.78 14.92
C LEU A 145 13.88 -6.53 15.74
N GLY A 146 15.17 -6.35 16.03
CA GLY A 146 15.68 -5.09 16.57
C GLY A 146 15.52 -3.94 15.56
N SER A 147 15.72 -2.69 16.02
CA SER A 147 15.48 -1.49 15.20
C SER A 147 16.23 -1.49 13.86
N THR A 148 17.45 -2.04 13.81
CA THR A 148 18.23 -2.16 12.56
C THR A 148 17.59 -3.15 11.58
N GLY A 149 17.09 -4.29 12.07
CA GLY A 149 16.38 -5.26 11.24
C GLY A 149 15.07 -4.71 10.71
N MET A 150 14.31 -3.98 11.55
CA MET A 150 13.08 -3.30 11.15
C MET A 150 13.31 -2.18 10.13
N LEU A 151 14.43 -1.44 10.24
CA LEU A 151 14.82 -0.46 9.24
C LEU A 151 15.11 -1.13 7.88
N ALA A 152 15.96 -2.17 7.87
CA ALA A 152 16.27 -2.90 6.64
C ALA A 152 15.01 -3.48 5.99
N TYR A 153 14.14 -4.10 6.79
CA TYR A 153 12.83 -4.59 6.34
C TYR A 153 11.98 -3.50 5.70
N SER A 154 11.93 -2.31 6.31
CA SER A 154 11.14 -1.20 5.80
C SER A 154 11.71 -0.60 4.51
N PHE A 155 13.04 -0.50 4.37
CA PHE A 155 13.66 -0.07 3.12
C PHE A 155 13.36 -1.05 1.97
N ILE A 156 13.42 -2.36 2.24
CA ILE A 156 13.02 -3.38 1.27
C ILE A 156 11.54 -3.21 0.92
N GLY A 157 10.67 -2.98 1.91
CA GLY A 157 9.26 -2.65 1.70
C GLY A 157 9.07 -1.47 0.75
N VAL A 158 9.77 -0.35 0.97
CA VAL A 158 9.73 0.82 0.08
C VAL A 158 10.08 0.45 -1.36
N LEU A 159 11.15 -0.32 -1.58
CA LEU A 159 11.57 -0.75 -2.92
C LEU A 159 10.52 -1.66 -3.57
N VAL A 160 9.97 -2.61 -2.81
CA VAL A 160 8.98 -3.57 -3.32
C VAL A 160 7.68 -2.86 -3.69
N PHE A 161 7.12 -2.02 -2.82
CA PHE A 161 5.86 -1.33 -3.10
C PHE A 161 6.03 -0.24 -4.16
N SER A 162 7.17 0.46 -4.21
CA SER A 162 7.49 1.34 -5.35
C SER A 162 7.60 0.55 -6.66
N GLY A 163 8.20 -0.65 -6.62
CA GLY A 163 8.23 -1.56 -7.77
C GLY A 163 6.85 -2.02 -8.21
N TYR A 164 5.92 -2.27 -7.28
CA TYR A 164 4.53 -2.56 -7.61
C TYR A 164 3.80 -1.36 -8.22
N VAL A 165 4.00 -0.14 -7.72
CA VAL A 165 3.47 1.08 -8.37
C VAL A 165 3.97 1.16 -9.81
N LEU A 166 5.27 0.96 -10.04
CA LEU A 166 5.86 0.95 -11.38
C LEU A 166 5.23 -0.13 -12.28
N PHE A 167 5.07 -1.34 -11.75
CA PHE A 167 4.47 -2.48 -12.44
C PHE A 167 3.00 -2.23 -12.80
N ASP A 168 2.17 -1.81 -11.84
CA ASP A 168 0.74 -1.63 -12.02
C ASP A 168 0.44 -0.49 -13.01
N PHE A 169 1.12 0.65 -12.89
CA PHE A 169 0.99 1.75 -13.86
C PHE A 169 1.51 1.37 -15.25
N SER A 170 2.64 0.67 -15.34
CA SER A 170 3.15 0.18 -16.63
C SER A 170 2.17 -0.79 -17.27
N ARG A 171 1.56 -1.69 -16.49
CA ARG A 171 0.59 -2.66 -16.99
C ARG A 171 -0.66 -1.96 -17.51
N MET A 172 -1.24 -1.04 -16.74
CA MET A 172 -2.42 -0.28 -17.17
C MET A 172 -2.15 0.52 -18.45
N LYS A 173 -0.95 1.08 -18.60
CA LYS A 173 -0.54 1.80 -19.80
C LYS A 173 -0.45 0.88 -21.03
N HIS A 174 0.21 -0.26 -20.92
CA HIS A 174 0.54 -1.10 -22.08
C HIS A 174 -0.57 -2.09 -22.45
N TYR A 175 -1.35 -2.56 -21.48
CA TYR A 175 -2.39 -3.57 -21.70
C TYR A 175 -3.81 -3.01 -21.59
N GLY A 176 -3.96 -1.73 -21.25
CA GLY A 176 -5.25 -1.11 -20.99
C GLY A 176 -5.93 -1.61 -19.72
N VAL A 177 -7.13 -1.11 -19.46
CA VAL A 177 -7.95 -1.49 -18.30
C VAL A 177 -9.38 -1.68 -18.76
N ARG A 178 -10.00 -2.80 -18.40
CA ARG A 178 -11.42 -3.06 -18.69
C ARG A 178 -12.31 -2.47 -17.58
N PRO A 179 -13.56 -2.07 -17.87
CA PRO A 179 -14.46 -1.47 -16.87
C PRO A 179 -14.62 -2.32 -15.59
N GLU A 180 -14.69 -3.64 -15.77
CA GLU A 180 -14.81 -4.64 -14.68
C GLU A 180 -13.54 -4.77 -13.81
N GLU A 181 -12.39 -4.32 -14.31
CA GLU A 181 -11.11 -4.38 -13.62
C GLU A 181 -10.82 -3.11 -12.82
N VAL A 182 -11.56 -2.01 -13.07
CA VAL A 182 -11.33 -0.71 -12.43
C VAL A 182 -11.27 -0.80 -10.90
N PRO A 183 -12.22 -1.46 -10.21
CA PRO A 183 -12.16 -1.59 -8.75
C PRO A 183 -10.92 -2.35 -8.28
N LEU A 184 -10.52 -3.39 -8.99
CA LEU A 184 -9.36 -4.22 -8.63
C LEU A 184 -8.05 -3.46 -8.84
N MET A 185 -7.91 -2.73 -9.94
CA MET A 185 -6.73 -1.89 -10.20
C MET A 185 -6.62 -0.78 -9.15
N ALA A 186 -7.74 -0.14 -8.80
CA ALA A 186 -7.76 0.85 -7.73
C ALA A 186 -7.39 0.25 -6.36
N LEU A 187 -7.84 -0.98 -6.06
CA LEU A 187 -7.44 -1.70 -4.86
C LEU A 187 -5.93 -1.98 -4.82
N ASN A 188 -5.35 -2.43 -5.93
CA ASN A 188 -3.91 -2.69 -6.00
C ASN A 188 -3.10 -1.42 -5.75
N LEU A 189 -3.47 -0.31 -6.40
CA LEU A 189 -2.84 1.00 -6.15
C LEU A 189 -3.01 1.45 -4.70
N TYR A 190 -4.19 1.23 -4.10
CA TYR A 190 -4.45 1.50 -2.69
C TYR A 190 -3.51 0.70 -1.78
N LEU A 191 -3.38 -0.60 -2.02
CA LEU A 191 -2.52 -1.48 -1.24
C LEU A 191 -1.04 -1.09 -1.38
N ASP A 192 -0.60 -0.71 -2.58
CA ASP A 192 0.77 -0.21 -2.77
C ASP A 192 1.01 1.08 -2.02
N PHE A 193 0.08 2.02 -2.11
CA PHE A 193 0.19 3.30 -1.42
C PHE A 193 0.25 3.11 0.10
N ILE A 194 -0.65 2.31 0.69
CA ILE A 194 -0.70 2.12 2.14
C ILE A 194 0.51 1.35 2.65
N ASN A 195 0.95 0.30 1.96
CA ASN A 195 2.13 -0.44 2.40
C ASN A 195 3.44 0.36 2.20
N LEU A 196 3.52 1.18 1.15
CA LEU A 196 4.60 2.16 0.99
C LEU A 196 4.58 3.17 2.13
N PHE A 197 3.41 3.70 2.49
CA PHE A 197 3.23 4.61 3.62
C PHE A 197 3.67 3.99 4.94
N VAL A 198 3.22 2.78 5.28
CA VAL A 198 3.62 2.09 6.51
C VAL A 198 5.13 1.84 6.56
N SER A 199 5.74 1.52 5.41
CA SER A 199 7.20 1.32 5.32
C SER A 199 7.96 2.62 5.57
N ILE A 200 7.57 3.72 4.91
CA ILE A 200 8.19 5.04 5.10
C ILE A 200 7.95 5.57 6.52
N LEU A 201 6.72 5.44 7.03
CA LEU A 201 6.35 5.86 8.38
C LEU A 201 7.23 5.18 9.43
N ARG A 202 7.48 3.89 9.27
CA ARG A 202 8.37 3.14 10.16
C ARG A 202 9.82 3.57 10.04
N ILE A 203 10.33 3.82 8.83
CA ILE A 203 11.69 4.34 8.64
C ILE A 203 11.84 5.65 9.41
N LEU A 204 10.96 6.61 9.16
CA LEU A 204 11.03 7.92 9.81
C LEU A 204 10.81 7.81 11.32
N GLY A 205 9.86 6.97 11.76
CA GLY A 205 9.58 6.74 13.17
C GLY A 205 10.77 6.17 13.94
N ILE A 206 11.45 5.15 13.39
CA ILE A 206 12.63 4.55 14.03
C ILE A 206 13.83 5.51 14.02
N LEU A 207 13.99 6.31 12.96
CA LEU A 207 15.08 7.28 12.89
C LEU A 207 14.86 8.43 13.87
N SER A 208 13.65 8.96 13.98
CA SER A 208 13.32 10.03 14.92
C SER A 208 13.29 9.60 16.39
N SER A 209 13.07 8.31 16.69
CA SER A 209 13.09 7.81 18.07
C SER A 209 14.49 7.53 18.61
N LYS A 210 15.54 7.67 17.78
CA LYS A 210 16.94 7.42 18.16
C LYS A 210 17.70 8.69 18.53
N ASP A 211 17.11 9.85 18.27
CA ASP A 211 17.57 11.16 18.72
C ASP A 211 16.89 11.52 20.06
#